data_AF-A0A3D5BGN2-F1
#
_entry.id   AF-A0A3D5BGN2-F1
#
_cell.length_a   1.000
_cell.length_b   1.000
_cell.length_c   1.000
_cell.angle_alpha   90.00
_cell.angle_beta   90.00
_cell.angle_gamma   90.00
#
_symmetry.space_group_name_H-M   'P 1'
#
loop_
_entity.id
_entity.type
_entity.pdbx_description
1 polymer ?
#
loop_
_entity_poly.entity_id
_entity_poly.type
_entity_poly.pdbx_seq_one_letter_code
_entity_poly.pdbx_strand_id
1 'polypeptide(L)'
;MSLQHSCTATLQRAFQQIEYRQYQTAAALLKLAPELVFMSEYLQIKQLCDEWQSNGQPISLSALANYTGKAARQLEPHFLQWQQQQIDPDFVFDAEFVAAFKQQANRYAQNLTAQLQQELHQLQQSYQQLQQQQHQLTEELYAAQQRETRHSSHAASLEQQQIQLQQQLEEALEASEQQQAQLLQLQSALTEQQYLLQPLQQQVPQLQQELQQSQQQLADTEQKRQILEEAQLLQLQHQAALSNQLAQLSEQNTQLAQQLDSKNQAQINATQELRQAEQQLSQLQQQLAQQQEKQQQLEHQLSAQHQQQQQLQSEFQQAQQQEAQLQQQLQQSEAEKQQLAAALQSSTEQQQQLAEQLGNSASTQQQNVAQQQQLQQQLDTLQAELVRLQQQNEALAASAQQAEQSVAPLRQERDAAVAAQSGQQQQLDELLFKLTQAQSESARLSQYLPELEQNLQQLREVNSLLKEQNASTAEHQSSQRETIKQLREEVLQLREQTAQAQAERKQMAEQNQQLLEQISFVKTNSTATIERLTRNWEQAQAKLKQLESVG
;
A
#
# COMPACT_ATOMS: atom_id res chain seq x y z
N MET A 1 6.41 -35.96 -60.10
CA MET A 1 6.16 -36.19 -61.54
C MET A 1 7.42 -36.12 -62.44
N SER A 2 8.62 -35.78 -61.97
CA SER A 2 9.82 -35.73 -62.86
C SER A 2 10.58 -37.07 -63.01
N LEU A 3 10.30 -38.09 -62.18
CA LEU A 3 10.94 -39.41 -62.27
C LEU A 3 10.37 -40.30 -63.38
N GLN A 4 9.14 -40.03 -63.86
CA GLN A 4 8.55 -40.78 -64.97
C GLN A 4 9.02 -40.29 -66.35
N HIS A 5 9.52 -39.05 -66.48
CA HIS A 5 10.00 -38.52 -67.75
C HIS A 5 11.46 -38.92 -68.07
N SER A 6 12.26 -39.27 -67.06
CA SER A 6 13.66 -39.68 -67.25
C SER A 6 13.78 -41.14 -67.73
N CYS A 7 12.85 -42.02 -67.35
CA CYS A 7 12.91 -43.44 -67.70
C CYS A 7 12.51 -43.70 -69.18
N THR A 8 11.59 -42.91 -69.73
CA THR A 8 11.16 -42.97 -71.14
C THR A 8 12.24 -42.48 -72.11
N ALA A 9 13.02 -41.46 -71.73
CA ALA A 9 14.10 -40.94 -72.57
C ALA A 9 15.29 -41.92 -72.73
N THR A 10 15.58 -42.71 -71.69
CA THR A 10 16.67 -43.69 -71.72
C THR A 10 16.32 -44.92 -72.56
N LEU A 11 15.07 -45.37 -72.52
CA LEU A 11 14.59 -46.49 -73.35
C LEU A 11 14.54 -46.14 -74.84
N GLN A 12 14.21 -44.90 -75.19
CA GLN A 12 14.12 -44.44 -76.58
C GLN A 12 15.50 -44.30 -77.26
N ARG A 13 16.56 -43.97 -76.49
CA ARG A 13 17.95 -43.98 -76.98
C ARG A 13 18.52 -45.38 -77.16
N ALA A 14 18.14 -46.34 -76.32
CA ALA A 14 18.56 -47.73 -76.46
C ALA A 14 17.98 -48.38 -77.73
N PHE A 15 16.72 -48.05 -78.09
CA PHE A 15 16.09 -48.57 -79.31
C PHE A 15 16.75 -48.04 -80.61
N GLN A 16 17.13 -46.76 -80.66
CA GLN A 16 17.83 -46.21 -81.83
C GLN A 16 19.25 -46.78 -82.04
N GLN A 17 19.95 -47.17 -80.97
CA GLN A 17 21.28 -47.80 -81.10
C GLN A 17 21.20 -49.25 -81.60
N ILE A 18 20.10 -49.96 -81.38
CA ILE A 18 19.89 -51.34 -81.85
C ILE A 18 19.53 -51.36 -83.35
N GLU A 19 18.68 -50.44 -83.83
CA GLU A 19 18.36 -50.34 -85.27
C GLU A 19 19.56 -49.96 -86.13
N TYR A 20 20.44 -49.07 -85.65
CA TYR A 20 21.64 -48.66 -86.40
C TYR A 20 22.67 -49.80 -86.56
N ARG A 21 22.77 -50.71 -85.58
CA ARG A 21 23.65 -51.88 -85.68
C ARG A 21 23.10 -52.95 -86.63
N GLN A 22 21.78 -53.14 -86.73
CA GLN A 22 21.19 -54.10 -87.67
C GLN A 22 21.41 -53.71 -89.14
N TYR A 23 21.33 -52.43 -89.49
CA TYR A 23 21.60 -51.93 -90.84
C TYR A 23 23.08 -52.08 -91.29
N GLN A 24 24.05 -51.98 -90.36
CA GLN A 24 25.47 -52.15 -90.70
C GLN A 24 25.87 -53.61 -90.96
N THR A 25 25.24 -54.58 -90.29
CA THR A 25 25.44 -56.02 -90.57
C THR A 25 24.79 -56.46 -91.89
N ALA A 26 23.67 -55.86 -92.31
CA ALA A 26 23.04 -56.16 -93.60
C ALA A 26 23.87 -55.66 -94.81
N ALA A 27 24.60 -54.55 -94.65
CA ALA A 27 25.51 -54.02 -95.68
C ALA A 27 26.79 -54.85 -95.88
N ALA A 28 27.19 -55.65 -94.89
CA ALA A 28 28.36 -56.52 -94.98
C ALA A 28 28.10 -57.84 -95.75
N LEU A 29 26.85 -58.32 -95.77
CA LEU A 29 26.47 -59.56 -96.47
C LEU A 29 26.09 -59.36 -97.95
N LEU A 30 25.91 -58.11 -98.41
CA LEU A 30 25.65 -57.75 -99.82
C LEU A 30 26.93 -57.55 -100.66
N LYS A 31 28.12 -57.67 -100.06
CA LYS A 31 29.42 -57.50 -100.72
C LYS A 31 30.09 -58.80 -101.23
N LEU A 32 29.47 -59.97 -101.01
CA LEU A 32 29.99 -61.27 -101.48
C LEU A 32 29.34 -61.77 -102.79
N ALA A 33 28.44 -60.99 -103.41
CA ALA A 33 27.79 -61.32 -104.68
C ALA A 33 28.62 -61.08 -105.97
N PRO A 34 29.63 -60.19 -106.04
CA PRO A 34 30.39 -59.96 -107.27
C PRO A 34 31.39 -61.07 -107.64
N GLU A 35 31.90 -61.85 -106.66
CA GLU A 35 32.94 -62.87 -106.92
C GLU A 35 32.41 -64.13 -107.62
N LEU A 36 31.11 -64.42 -107.54
CA LEU A 36 30.50 -65.59 -108.19
C LEU A 36 30.14 -65.38 -109.67
N VAL A 37 30.01 -64.13 -110.14
CA VAL A 37 29.74 -63.80 -111.56
C VAL A 37 31.05 -63.67 -112.36
N PHE A 38 32.14 -63.26 -111.71
CA PHE A 38 33.45 -63.06 -112.34
C PHE A 38 34.16 -64.37 -112.73
N MET A 39 33.92 -65.47 -111.98
CA MET A 39 34.52 -66.78 -112.27
C MET A 39 33.87 -67.53 -113.44
N SER A 40 32.58 -67.31 -113.73
CA SER A 40 31.91 -68.02 -114.85
C SER A 40 32.27 -67.47 -116.23
N GLU A 41 32.53 -66.16 -116.33
CA GLU A 41 32.91 -65.52 -117.61
C GLU A 41 34.38 -65.78 -117.99
N TYR A 42 35.28 -65.85 -116.98
CA TYR A 42 36.68 -66.22 -117.19
C TYR A 42 36.83 -67.62 -117.78
N LEU A 43 36.07 -68.61 -117.27
CA LEU A 43 36.10 -69.99 -117.74
C LEU A 43 35.68 -70.14 -119.22
N GLN A 44 34.67 -69.37 -119.64
CA GLN A 44 34.23 -69.36 -121.05
C GLN A 44 35.27 -68.73 -121.97
N ILE A 45 35.87 -67.60 -121.56
CA ILE A 45 36.93 -66.94 -122.35
C ILE A 45 38.18 -67.80 -122.42
N LYS A 46 38.55 -68.48 -121.33
CA LYS A 46 39.66 -69.43 -121.27
C LYS A 46 39.46 -70.62 -122.21
N GLN A 47 38.29 -71.26 -122.17
CA GLN A 47 37.97 -72.36 -123.10
C GLN A 47 38.07 -71.93 -124.57
N LEU A 48 37.56 -70.74 -124.89
CA LEU A 48 37.66 -70.15 -126.24
C LEU A 48 39.11 -69.90 -126.67
N CYS A 49 39.94 -69.34 -125.79
CA CYS A 49 41.36 -69.11 -126.06
C CYS A 49 42.12 -70.44 -126.22
N ASP A 50 41.86 -71.43 -125.37
CA ASP A 50 42.51 -72.75 -125.42
C ASP A 50 42.09 -73.52 -126.70
N GLU A 51 40.82 -73.41 -127.11
CA GLU A 51 40.30 -74.01 -128.34
C GLU A 51 40.87 -73.33 -129.60
N TRP A 52 41.00 -72.00 -129.60
CA TRP A 52 41.67 -71.28 -130.68
C TRP A 52 43.17 -71.58 -130.77
N GLN A 53 43.82 -71.81 -129.62
CA GLN A 53 45.23 -72.21 -129.56
C GLN A 53 45.43 -73.60 -130.16
N SER A 54 44.54 -74.55 -129.84
CA SER A 54 44.58 -75.92 -130.38
C SER A 54 44.28 -76.01 -131.88
N ASN A 55 43.47 -75.09 -132.41
CA ASN A 55 43.10 -75.02 -133.83
C ASN A 55 44.02 -74.12 -134.67
N GLY A 56 45.10 -73.57 -134.08
CA GLY A 56 46.10 -72.75 -134.78
C GLY A 56 45.60 -71.39 -135.25
N GLN A 57 44.52 -70.85 -134.67
CA GLN A 57 43.99 -69.54 -135.00
C GLN A 57 44.71 -68.41 -134.22
N PRO A 58 44.86 -67.20 -134.80
CA PRO A 58 45.50 -66.09 -134.10
C PRO A 58 44.62 -65.57 -132.96
N ILE A 59 45.09 -65.72 -131.71
CA ILE A 59 44.41 -65.22 -130.52
C ILE A 59 44.85 -63.78 -130.26
N SER A 60 43.92 -62.84 -130.38
CA SER A 60 44.13 -61.43 -130.01
C SER A 60 42.88 -60.87 -129.33
N LEU A 61 43.06 -59.82 -128.51
CA LEU A 61 41.94 -59.12 -127.86
C LEU A 61 40.90 -58.60 -128.86
N SER A 62 41.34 -58.21 -130.07
CA SER A 62 40.45 -57.79 -131.15
C SER A 62 39.69 -58.96 -131.80
N ALA A 63 40.31 -60.14 -131.93
CA ALA A 63 39.63 -61.34 -132.43
C ALA A 63 38.58 -61.85 -131.42
N LEU A 64 38.91 -61.88 -130.12
CA LEU A 64 37.98 -62.26 -129.04
C LEU A 64 36.81 -61.28 -128.90
N ALA A 65 37.06 -59.98 -129.03
CA ALA A 65 35.99 -58.97 -129.03
C ALA A 65 35.04 -59.12 -130.22
N ASN A 66 35.56 -59.44 -131.41
CA ASN A 66 34.74 -59.67 -132.60
C ASN A 66 33.90 -60.96 -132.51
N TYR A 67 34.42 -62.03 -131.90
CA TYR A 67 33.70 -63.31 -131.78
C TYR A 67 32.65 -63.31 -130.67
N THR A 68 32.96 -62.70 -129.53
CA THR A 68 32.06 -62.69 -128.36
C THR A 68 31.06 -61.52 -128.36
N GLY A 69 31.24 -60.55 -129.27
CA GLY A 69 30.43 -59.32 -129.34
C GLY A 69 30.61 -58.38 -128.14
N LYS A 70 31.56 -58.69 -127.23
CA LYS A 70 31.85 -57.89 -126.03
C LYS A 70 32.91 -56.83 -126.32
N ALA A 71 32.84 -55.70 -125.62
CA ALA A 71 33.84 -54.63 -125.73
C ALA A 71 35.21 -55.10 -125.21
N ALA A 72 36.29 -54.74 -125.90
CA ALA A 72 37.65 -55.18 -125.56
C ALA A 72 38.03 -54.94 -124.09
N ARG A 73 37.58 -53.83 -123.48
CA ARG A 73 37.80 -53.52 -122.05
C ARG A 73 37.18 -54.52 -121.07
N GLN A 74 36.10 -55.21 -121.44
CA GLN A 74 35.46 -56.20 -120.58
C GLN A 74 36.17 -57.56 -120.66
N LEU A 75 36.85 -57.83 -121.78
CA LEU A 75 37.63 -59.06 -122.00
C LEU A 75 39.08 -58.93 -121.53
N GLU A 76 39.60 -57.70 -121.47
CA GLU A 76 40.96 -57.36 -121.03
C GLU A 76 41.39 -58.03 -119.71
N PRO A 77 40.63 -57.97 -118.60
CA PRO A 77 41.05 -58.62 -117.36
C PRO A 77 41.13 -60.15 -117.48
N HIS A 78 40.24 -60.78 -118.23
CA HIS A 78 40.22 -62.23 -118.42
C HIS A 78 41.29 -62.72 -119.41
N PHE A 79 41.53 -61.95 -120.48
CA PHE A 79 42.60 -62.22 -121.43
C PHE A 79 43.98 -62.04 -120.81
N LEU A 80 44.20 -60.97 -120.03
CA LEU A 80 45.43 -60.77 -119.25
C LEU A 80 45.66 -61.90 -118.23
N GLN A 81 44.58 -62.43 -117.65
CA GLN A 81 44.66 -63.55 -116.71
C GLN A 81 44.98 -64.88 -117.41
N TRP A 82 44.49 -65.13 -118.62
CA TRP A 82 44.92 -66.25 -119.45
C TRP A 82 46.37 -66.08 -119.94
N GLN A 83 46.76 -64.88 -120.38
CA GLN A 83 48.12 -64.58 -120.81
C GLN A 83 49.13 -64.72 -119.65
N GLN A 84 48.78 -64.30 -118.44
CA GLN A 84 49.60 -64.50 -117.24
C GLN A 84 49.75 -65.99 -116.86
N GLN A 85 48.79 -66.86 -117.22
CA GLN A 85 48.91 -68.31 -117.05
C GLN A 85 49.76 -68.98 -118.14
N GLN A 86 50.00 -68.29 -119.27
CA GLN A 86 50.89 -68.73 -120.35
C GLN A 86 52.35 -68.23 -120.15
N ILE A 87 52.63 -67.49 -119.07
CA ILE A 87 54.00 -67.10 -118.70
C ILE A 87 54.71 -68.36 -118.18
N ASP A 88 55.76 -68.75 -118.90
CA ASP A 88 56.66 -69.84 -118.56
C ASP A 88 57.18 -69.64 -117.11
N PRO A 89 56.96 -70.58 -116.17
CA PRO A 89 57.34 -70.42 -114.76
C PRO A 89 58.85 -70.28 -114.51
N ASP A 90 59.69 -70.39 -115.55
CA ASP A 90 61.15 -70.24 -115.49
C ASP A 90 61.67 -68.80 -115.74
N PHE A 91 60.79 -67.79 -115.86
CA PHE A 91 61.22 -66.38 -115.80
C PHE A 91 61.49 -65.94 -114.35
N VAL A 92 62.62 -66.38 -113.81
CA VAL A 92 63.06 -66.08 -112.45
C VAL A 92 63.83 -64.75 -112.44
N PHE A 93 63.29 -63.72 -111.77
CA PHE A 93 64.11 -62.59 -111.32
C PHE A 93 65.25 -63.13 -110.45
N ASP A 94 66.49 -62.67 -110.66
CA ASP A 94 67.67 -63.18 -109.96
C ASP A 94 67.38 -63.46 -108.48
N ALA A 95 67.67 -64.68 -108.03
CA ALA A 95 67.37 -65.12 -106.66
C ALA A 95 67.96 -64.18 -105.60
N GLU A 96 69.07 -63.53 -105.94
CA GLU A 96 69.75 -62.53 -105.13
C GLU A 96 68.95 -61.22 -105.01
N PHE A 97 68.32 -60.75 -106.09
CA PHE A 97 67.43 -59.58 -106.05
C PHE A 97 66.16 -59.85 -105.22
N VAL A 98 65.55 -61.02 -105.40
CA VAL A 98 64.35 -61.41 -104.63
C VAL A 98 64.69 -61.57 -103.14
N ALA A 99 65.85 -62.13 -102.81
CA ALA A 99 66.33 -62.23 -101.43
C ALA A 99 66.61 -60.85 -100.82
N ALA A 100 67.31 -59.97 -101.54
CA ALA A 100 67.61 -58.60 -101.10
C ALA A 100 66.35 -57.76 -100.89
N PHE A 101 65.39 -57.81 -101.82
CA PHE A 101 64.10 -57.13 -101.69
C PHE A 101 63.30 -57.64 -100.50
N LYS A 102 63.21 -58.97 -100.30
CA LYS A 102 62.57 -59.56 -99.11
C LYS A 102 63.24 -59.11 -97.82
N GLN A 103 64.57 -59.04 -97.78
CA GLN A 103 65.30 -58.56 -96.61
C GLN A 103 65.03 -57.09 -96.32
N GLN A 104 64.99 -56.24 -97.35
CA GLN A 104 64.71 -54.81 -97.20
C GLN A 104 63.24 -54.56 -96.82
N ALA A 105 62.29 -55.28 -97.42
CA ALA A 105 60.88 -55.24 -97.05
C ALA A 105 60.66 -55.70 -95.60
N ASN A 106 61.34 -56.77 -95.17
CA ASN A 106 61.30 -57.23 -93.78
C ASN A 106 61.89 -56.20 -92.82
N ARG A 107 63.03 -55.58 -93.16
CA ARG A 107 63.61 -54.49 -92.34
C ARG A 107 62.67 -53.30 -92.23
N TYR A 108 62.05 -52.89 -93.34
CA TYR A 108 61.07 -51.80 -93.34
C TYR A 108 59.84 -52.14 -92.49
N ALA A 109 59.28 -53.35 -92.65
CA ALA A 109 58.15 -53.82 -91.84
C ALA A 109 58.49 -53.91 -90.35
N GLN A 110 59.69 -54.38 -90.00
CA GLN A 110 60.18 -54.42 -88.62
C GLN A 110 60.32 -53.02 -88.03
N ASN A 111 60.95 -52.09 -88.76
CA ASN A 111 61.10 -50.70 -88.32
C ASN A 111 59.74 -50.01 -88.15
N LEU A 112 58.82 -50.19 -89.09
CA LEU A 112 57.47 -49.63 -89.01
C LEU A 112 56.68 -50.23 -87.82
N THR A 113 56.80 -51.54 -87.60
CA THR A 113 56.15 -52.23 -86.47
C THR A 113 56.73 -51.73 -85.14
N ALA A 114 58.04 -51.56 -85.04
CA ALA A 114 58.69 -51.01 -83.85
C ALA A 114 58.26 -49.56 -83.58
N GLN A 115 58.15 -48.73 -84.62
CA GLN A 115 57.66 -47.36 -84.49
C GLN A 115 56.21 -47.32 -83.99
N LEU A 116 55.32 -48.13 -84.58
CA LEU A 116 53.92 -48.22 -84.14
C LEU A 116 53.79 -48.75 -82.71
N GLN A 117 54.62 -49.72 -82.31
CA GLN A 117 54.67 -50.20 -80.93
C GLN A 117 55.11 -49.12 -79.95
N GLN A 118 56.10 -48.30 -80.34
CA GLN A 118 56.55 -47.18 -79.54
C GLN A 118 55.46 -46.10 -79.39
N GLU A 119 54.79 -45.73 -80.48
CA GLU A 119 53.67 -44.79 -80.46
C GLU A 119 52.50 -45.32 -79.62
N LEU A 120 52.17 -46.61 -79.73
CA LEU A 120 51.14 -47.25 -78.92
C LEU A 120 51.53 -47.24 -77.43
N HIS A 121 52.80 -47.51 -77.11
CA HIS A 121 53.27 -47.46 -75.73
C HIS A 121 53.21 -46.04 -75.15
N GLN A 122 53.59 -45.02 -75.93
CA GLN A 122 53.46 -43.62 -75.52
C GLN A 122 52.00 -43.21 -75.30
N LEU A 123 51.10 -43.64 -76.18
CA LEU A 123 49.67 -43.37 -76.06
C LEU A 123 49.07 -44.08 -74.84
N GLN A 124 49.52 -45.30 -74.54
CA GLN A 124 49.08 -46.05 -73.36
C GLN A 124 49.54 -45.36 -72.05
N GLN A 125 50.77 -44.86 -72.02
CA GLN A 125 51.28 -44.10 -70.88
C GLN A 125 50.51 -42.78 -70.67
N SER A 126 50.26 -42.03 -71.74
CA SER A 126 49.50 -40.77 -71.65
C SER A 126 48.05 -41.01 -71.22
N TYR A 127 47.42 -42.10 -71.69
CA TYR A 127 46.10 -42.50 -71.25
C TYR A 127 46.04 -42.85 -69.76
N GLN A 128 47.05 -43.59 -69.25
CA GLN A 128 47.14 -43.90 -67.82
C GLN A 128 47.30 -42.63 -66.95
N GLN A 129 48.12 -41.68 -67.40
CA GLN A 129 48.28 -40.39 -66.71
C GLN A 129 46.96 -39.59 -66.68
N LEU A 130 46.23 -39.54 -67.79
CA LEU A 130 44.92 -38.90 -67.87
C LEU A 130 43.90 -39.56 -66.94
N GLN A 131 43.89 -40.90 -66.84
CA GLN A 131 43.02 -41.61 -65.90
C GLN A 131 43.36 -41.27 -64.44
N GLN A 132 44.65 -41.20 -64.09
CA GLN A 132 45.08 -40.79 -62.75
C GLN A 132 44.65 -39.36 -62.43
N GLN A 133 44.83 -38.43 -63.37
CA GLN A 133 44.37 -37.05 -63.21
C GLN A 133 42.84 -36.98 -63.06
N GLN A 134 42.10 -37.73 -63.86
CA GLN A 134 40.64 -37.79 -63.74
C GLN A 134 40.20 -38.30 -62.36
N HIS A 135 40.89 -39.32 -61.84
CA HIS A 135 40.62 -39.86 -60.51
C HIS A 135 40.89 -38.82 -59.41
N GLN A 136 42.05 -38.15 -59.47
CA GLN A 136 42.41 -37.08 -58.52
C GLN A 136 41.37 -35.95 -58.54
N LEU A 137 40.98 -35.45 -59.72
CA LEU A 137 39.97 -34.41 -59.84
C LEU A 137 38.61 -34.86 -59.29
N THR A 138 38.26 -36.13 -59.43
CA THR A 138 37.02 -36.69 -58.88
C THR A 138 37.04 -36.70 -57.36
N GLU A 139 38.16 -37.08 -56.75
CA GLU A 139 38.34 -37.05 -55.30
C GLU A 139 38.33 -35.62 -54.75
N GLU A 140 38.98 -34.68 -55.43
CA GLU A 140 38.97 -33.27 -55.06
C GLU A 140 37.58 -32.65 -55.13
N LEU A 141 36.81 -32.96 -56.18
CA LEU A 141 35.41 -32.52 -56.30
C LEU A 141 34.55 -33.07 -55.18
N TYR A 142 34.70 -34.35 -54.84
CA TYR A 142 33.97 -34.95 -53.73
C TYR A 142 34.33 -34.31 -52.38
N ALA A 143 35.62 -34.06 -52.14
CA ALA A 143 36.08 -33.37 -50.94
C ALA A 143 35.57 -31.92 -50.86
N ALA A 144 35.56 -31.20 -51.99
CA ALA A 144 35.01 -29.84 -52.08
C ALA A 144 33.51 -29.83 -51.76
N GLN A 145 32.74 -30.76 -52.33
CA GLN A 145 31.31 -30.88 -52.08
C GLN A 145 31.01 -31.16 -50.60
N GLN A 146 31.80 -32.04 -49.95
CA GLN A 146 31.67 -32.27 -48.51
C GLN A 146 31.96 -31.02 -47.67
N ARG A 147 32.99 -30.24 -48.04
CA ARG A 147 33.30 -28.97 -47.36
C ARG A 147 32.15 -27.99 -47.51
N GLU A 148 31.58 -27.87 -48.70
CA GLU A 148 30.42 -27.01 -48.97
C GLU A 148 29.22 -27.42 -48.11
N THR A 149 28.94 -28.72 -47.98
CA THR A 149 27.85 -29.19 -47.10
C THR A 149 28.08 -28.83 -45.64
N ARG A 150 29.33 -28.98 -45.15
CA ARG A 150 29.69 -28.57 -43.78
C ARG A 150 29.53 -27.07 -43.59
N HIS A 151 30.02 -26.26 -44.52
CA HIS A 151 29.86 -24.81 -44.46
C HIS A 151 28.40 -24.37 -44.51
N SER A 152 27.58 -24.99 -45.35
CA SER A 152 26.14 -24.73 -45.42
C SER A 152 25.44 -25.07 -44.10
N SER A 153 25.75 -26.22 -43.49
CA SER A 153 25.19 -26.60 -42.18
C SER A 153 25.61 -25.64 -41.07
N HIS A 154 26.87 -25.17 -41.10
CA HIS A 154 27.37 -24.19 -40.13
C HIS A 154 26.71 -22.82 -40.33
N ALA A 155 26.54 -22.38 -41.57
CA ALA A 155 25.84 -21.15 -41.89
C ALA A 155 24.39 -21.17 -41.40
N ALA A 156 23.65 -22.27 -41.63
CA ALA A 156 22.30 -22.44 -41.11
C ALA A 156 22.25 -22.41 -39.58
N SER A 157 23.25 -23.00 -38.90
CA SER A 157 23.34 -22.94 -37.44
C SER A 157 23.61 -21.52 -36.93
N LEU A 158 24.46 -20.75 -37.61
CA LEU A 158 24.72 -19.35 -37.25
C LEU A 158 23.49 -18.48 -37.47
N GLU A 159 22.74 -18.71 -38.55
CA GLU A 159 21.49 -18.00 -38.84
C GLU A 159 20.44 -18.26 -37.75
N GLN A 160 20.28 -19.52 -37.32
CA GLN A 160 19.42 -19.85 -36.17
C GLN A 160 19.87 -19.16 -34.88
N GLN A 161 21.18 -19.13 -34.62
CA GLN A 161 21.71 -18.45 -33.44
C GLN A 161 21.45 -16.93 -33.49
N GLN A 162 21.57 -16.32 -34.68
CA GLN A 162 21.27 -14.91 -34.88
C GLN A 162 19.79 -14.59 -34.63
N ILE A 163 18.88 -15.46 -35.10
CA ILE A 163 17.44 -15.32 -34.86
C ILE A 163 17.13 -15.43 -33.36
N GLN A 164 17.71 -16.40 -32.65
CA GLN A 164 17.54 -16.52 -31.20
C GLN A 164 18.04 -15.30 -30.45
N LEU A 165 19.22 -14.78 -30.82
CA LEU A 165 19.75 -13.57 -30.19
C LEU A 165 18.87 -12.35 -30.47
N GLN A 166 18.30 -12.23 -31.67
CA GLN A 166 17.34 -11.16 -31.98
C GLN A 166 16.09 -11.25 -31.12
N GLN A 167 15.51 -12.44 -30.96
CA GLN A 167 14.33 -12.65 -30.11
C GLN A 167 14.62 -12.29 -28.65
N GLN A 168 15.75 -12.73 -28.11
CA GLN A 168 16.15 -12.37 -26.74
C GLN A 168 16.33 -10.86 -26.56
N LEU A 169 16.84 -10.17 -27.59
CA LEU A 169 17.03 -8.72 -27.56
C LEU A 169 15.68 -7.98 -27.59
N GLU A 170 14.73 -8.49 -28.38
CA GLU A 170 13.37 -7.95 -28.48
C GLU A 170 12.60 -8.15 -27.15
N GLU A 171 12.65 -9.35 -26.57
CA GLU A 171 12.08 -9.63 -25.25
C GLU A 171 12.67 -8.74 -24.15
N ALA A 172 13.99 -8.52 -24.17
CA ALA A 172 14.66 -7.64 -23.21
C ALA A 172 14.24 -6.17 -23.39
N LEU A 173 13.99 -5.73 -24.63
CA LEU A 173 13.54 -4.38 -24.95
C LEU A 173 12.11 -4.16 -24.44
N GLU A 174 11.20 -5.10 -24.71
CA GLU A 174 9.83 -5.06 -24.19
C GLU A 174 9.79 -5.04 -22.65
N ALA A 175 10.62 -5.87 -22.00
CA ALA A 175 10.72 -5.87 -20.54
C ALA A 175 11.22 -4.52 -20.00
N SER A 176 12.18 -3.88 -20.68
CA SER A 176 12.67 -2.55 -20.31
C SER A 176 11.59 -1.47 -20.48
N GLU A 177 10.82 -1.51 -21.57
CA GLU A 177 9.71 -0.57 -21.79
C GLU A 177 8.61 -0.72 -20.73
N GLN A 178 8.28 -1.95 -20.34
CA GLN A 178 7.33 -2.20 -19.25
C GLN A 178 7.82 -1.66 -17.91
N GLN A 179 9.10 -1.86 -17.58
CA GLN A 179 9.70 -1.28 -16.37
C GLN A 179 9.64 0.25 -16.39
N GLN A 180 9.91 0.87 -17.54
CA GLN A 180 9.87 2.32 -17.70
C GLN A 180 8.44 2.87 -17.55
N ALA A 181 7.44 2.17 -18.08
CA ALA A 181 6.03 2.49 -17.89
C ALA A 181 5.60 2.39 -16.41
N GLN A 182 6.05 1.36 -15.69
CA GLN A 182 5.81 1.23 -14.25
C GLN A 182 6.46 2.36 -13.45
N LEU A 183 7.69 2.75 -13.80
CA LEU A 183 8.36 3.88 -13.14
C LEU A 183 7.59 5.19 -13.34
N LEU A 184 7.07 5.45 -14.55
CA LEU A 184 6.24 6.61 -14.83
C LEU A 184 4.95 6.61 -14.00
N GLN A 185 4.28 5.46 -13.88
CA GLN A 185 3.09 5.31 -13.02
C GLN A 185 3.39 5.56 -11.54
N LEU A 186 4.51 5.02 -11.03
CA LEU A 186 4.92 5.24 -9.65
C LEU A 186 5.25 6.72 -9.41
N GLN A 187 5.90 7.38 -10.38
CA GLN A 187 6.24 8.78 -10.28
C GLN A 187 4.99 9.67 -10.28
N SER A 188 3.98 9.37 -11.10
CA SER A 188 2.70 10.08 -11.06
C SER A 188 1.96 9.88 -9.73
N ALA A 189 1.91 8.64 -9.22
CA ALA A 189 1.28 8.34 -7.93
C ALA A 189 1.98 9.06 -6.76
N LEU A 190 3.32 9.15 -6.79
CA LEU A 190 4.08 9.90 -5.80
C LEU A 190 3.75 11.40 -5.85
N THR A 191 3.58 11.94 -7.06
CA THR A 191 3.23 13.35 -7.28
C THR A 191 1.82 13.66 -6.77
N GLU A 192 0.85 12.76 -7.02
CA GLU A 192 -0.51 12.88 -6.48
C GLU A 192 -0.53 12.86 -4.95
N GLN A 193 0.21 11.94 -4.31
CA GLN A 193 0.33 11.93 -2.85
C GLN A 193 0.95 13.22 -2.32
N GLN A 194 1.97 13.75 -3.01
CA GLN A 194 2.62 14.99 -2.59
C GLN A 194 1.67 16.19 -2.70
N TYR A 195 0.79 16.21 -3.71
CA TYR A 195 -0.27 17.20 -3.84
C TYR A 195 -1.31 17.09 -2.72
N LEU A 196 -1.69 15.87 -2.31
CA LEU A 196 -2.63 15.64 -1.20
C LEU A 196 -2.04 15.99 0.18
N LEU A 197 -0.74 15.83 0.38
CA LEU A 197 -0.05 16.19 1.62
C LEU A 197 0.02 17.71 1.84
N GLN A 198 0.05 18.49 0.77
CA GLN A 198 0.22 19.95 0.81
C GLN A 198 -0.89 20.68 1.60
N PRO A 199 -2.20 20.44 1.38
CA PRO A 199 -3.26 21.09 2.16
C PRO A 199 -3.28 20.62 3.62
N LEU A 200 -2.96 19.35 3.90
CA LEU A 200 -2.84 18.84 5.26
C LEU A 200 -1.70 19.56 6.02
N GLN A 201 -0.56 19.77 5.36
CA GLN A 201 0.55 20.55 5.94
C GLN A 201 0.16 21.99 6.26
N GLN A 202 -0.73 22.60 5.47
CA GLN A 202 -1.23 23.95 5.74
C GLN A 202 -2.31 24.00 6.83
N GLN A 203 -3.08 22.93 7.03
CA GLN A 203 -4.12 22.86 8.07
C GLN A 203 -3.56 22.61 9.47
N VAL A 204 -2.44 21.88 9.62
CA VAL A 204 -1.81 21.62 10.92
C VAL A 204 -1.55 22.89 11.75
N PRO A 205 -0.92 23.96 11.22
CA PRO A 205 -0.70 25.18 12.00
C PRO A 205 -1.99 25.93 12.33
N GLN A 206 -3.02 25.86 11.47
CA GLN A 206 -4.33 26.47 11.76
C GLN A 206 -5.01 25.77 12.94
N LEU A 207 -5.04 24.43 12.94
CA LEU A 207 -5.60 23.64 14.03
C LEU A 207 -4.79 23.82 15.33
N GLN A 208 -3.46 23.95 15.25
CA GLN A 208 -2.64 24.29 16.41
C GLN A 208 -2.99 25.67 16.99
N GLN A 209 -3.25 26.65 16.13
CA GLN A 209 -3.64 27.99 16.57
C GLN A 209 -5.03 27.99 17.21
N GLU A 210 -6.01 27.28 16.63
CA GLU A 210 -7.34 27.11 17.23
C GLU A 210 -7.28 26.40 18.59
N LEU A 211 -6.46 25.35 18.70
CA LEU A 211 -6.26 24.65 19.97
C LEU A 211 -5.66 25.59 21.02
N GLN A 212 -4.67 26.40 20.64
CA GLN A 212 -4.03 27.36 21.55
C GLN A 212 -5.01 28.44 22.00
N GLN A 213 -5.85 28.95 21.10
CA GLN A 213 -6.92 29.90 21.46
C GLN A 213 -7.95 29.26 22.41
N SER A 214 -8.36 28.02 22.16
CA SER A 214 -9.32 27.31 23.01
C SER A 214 -8.76 27.05 24.41
N GLN A 215 -7.47 26.68 24.52
CA GLN A 215 -6.78 26.54 25.81
C GLN A 215 -6.73 27.87 26.58
N GLN A 216 -6.46 28.98 25.88
CA GLN A 216 -6.41 30.30 26.51
C GLN A 216 -7.79 30.75 27.00
N GLN A 217 -8.85 30.48 26.22
CA GLN A 217 -10.24 30.72 26.64
C GLN A 217 -10.64 29.87 27.85
N LEU A 218 -10.21 28.60 27.90
CA LEU A 218 -10.45 27.73 29.06
C LEU A 218 -9.78 28.28 30.32
N ALA A 219 -8.52 28.72 30.22
CA ALA A 219 -7.80 29.34 31.33
C ALA A 219 -8.51 30.60 31.85
N ASP A 220 -8.93 31.51 30.95
CA ASP A 220 -9.69 32.70 31.33
C ASP A 220 -11.04 32.36 31.97
N THR A 221 -11.71 31.31 31.48
CA THR A 221 -13.01 30.88 32.01
C THR A 221 -12.85 30.25 33.39
N GLU A 222 -11.81 29.45 33.62
CA GLU A 222 -11.46 28.92 34.94
C GLU A 222 -11.14 30.03 35.93
N GLN A 223 -10.40 31.04 35.50
CA GLN A 223 -10.07 32.18 36.34
C GLN A 223 -11.33 32.96 36.74
N LYS A 224 -12.24 33.21 35.79
CA LYS A 224 -13.56 33.81 36.08
C LYS A 224 -14.39 32.95 37.02
N ARG A 225 -14.37 31.62 36.85
CA ARG A 225 -15.10 30.68 37.71
C ARG A 225 -14.58 30.74 39.15
N GLN A 226 -13.26 30.75 39.35
CA GLN A 226 -12.65 30.89 40.68
C GLN A 226 -13.05 32.20 41.37
N ILE A 227 -13.01 33.33 40.65
CA ILE A 227 -13.44 34.63 41.18
C ILE A 227 -14.92 34.59 41.60
N LEU A 228 -15.78 33.95 40.80
CA LEU A 228 -17.21 33.85 41.07
C LEU A 228 -17.50 32.95 42.29
N GLU A 229 -16.73 31.88 42.44
CA GLU A 229 -16.80 30.96 43.58
C GLU A 229 -16.35 31.64 44.88
N GLU A 230 -15.26 32.42 44.83
CA GLU A 230 -14.80 33.25 45.95
C GLU A 230 -15.83 34.34 46.32
N ALA A 231 -16.44 34.99 45.33
CA ALA A 231 -17.51 35.97 45.56
C ALA A 231 -18.75 35.35 46.20
N GLN A 232 -19.17 34.14 45.78
CA GLN A 232 -20.27 33.41 46.41
C GLN A 232 -19.96 33.03 47.86
N LEU A 233 -18.73 32.58 48.14
CA LEU A 233 -18.31 32.25 49.50
C LEU A 233 -18.38 33.48 50.42
N LEU A 234 -17.86 34.61 49.95
CA LEU A 234 -17.94 35.89 50.66
C LEU A 234 -19.40 36.32 50.90
N GLN A 235 -20.27 36.16 49.90
CA GLN A 235 -21.69 36.48 50.04
C GLN A 235 -22.38 35.58 51.08
N LEU A 236 -22.06 34.28 51.10
CA LEU A 236 -22.61 33.34 52.08
C LEU A 236 -22.14 33.67 53.50
N GLN A 237 -20.86 34.01 53.67
CA GLN A 237 -20.33 34.48 54.96
C GLN A 237 -21.02 35.76 55.43
N HIS A 238 -21.25 36.71 54.52
CA HIS A 238 -21.97 37.93 54.84
C HIS A 238 -23.42 37.66 55.24
N GLN A 239 -24.10 36.76 54.53
CA GLN A 239 -25.47 36.37 54.85
C GLN A 239 -25.57 35.64 56.21
N ALA A 240 -24.60 34.78 56.53
CA ALA A 240 -24.49 34.15 57.84
C ALA A 240 -24.25 35.18 58.97
N ALA A 241 -23.41 36.19 58.72
CA ALA A 241 -23.17 37.27 59.67
C ALA A 241 -24.45 38.09 59.94
N LEU A 242 -25.19 38.45 58.90
CA LEU A 242 -26.49 39.12 59.01
C LEU A 242 -27.52 38.27 59.77
N SER A 243 -27.59 36.96 59.49
CA SER A 243 -28.47 36.03 60.20
C SER A 243 -28.16 35.97 61.69
N ASN A 244 -26.87 35.90 62.07
CA ASN A 244 -26.45 35.95 63.46
C ASN A 244 -26.81 37.28 64.13
N GLN A 245 -26.65 38.40 63.42
CA GLN A 245 -26.99 39.72 63.95
C GLN A 245 -28.51 39.87 64.18
N LEU A 246 -29.33 39.33 63.26
CA LEU A 246 -30.79 39.26 63.44
C LEU A 246 -31.19 38.37 64.62
N ALA A 247 -30.53 37.22 64.80
CA ALA A 247 -30.77 36.34 65.94
C ALA A 247 -30.45 37.04 67.27
N GLN A 248 -29.33 37.76 67.35
CA GLN A 248 -28.96 38.56 68.53
C GLN A 248 -29.97 39.68 68.82
N LEU A 249 -30.42 40.40 67.79
CA LEU A 249 -31.45 41.44 67.95
C LEU A 249 -32.80 40.84 68.39
N SER A 250 -33.17 39.68 67.86
CA SER A 250 -34.36 38.94 68.29
C SER A 250 -34.27 38.54 69.77
N GLU A 251 -33.12 38.04 70.20
CA GLU A 251 -32.87 37.67 71.59
C GLU A 251 -32.93 38.89 72.52
N GLN A 252 -32.30 40.01 72.14
CA GLN A 252 -32.40 41.28 72.87
C GLN A 252 -33.85 41.78 72.99
N ASN A 253 -34.62 41.73 71.90
CA ASN A 253 -36.03 42.10 71.94
C ASN A 253 -36.85 41.18 72.85
N THR A 254 -36.54 39.88 72.87
CA THR A 254 -37.19 38.91 73.78
C THR A 254 -36.87 39.22 75.24
N GLN A 255 -35.61 39.55 75.54
CA GLN A 255 -35.19 39.95 76.89
C GLN A 255 -35.85 41.28 77.32
N LEU A 256 -35.92 42.27 76.42
CA LEU A 256 -36.60 43.54 76.69
C LEU A 256 -38.10 43.35 76.92
N ALA A 257 -38.76 42.48 76.14
CA ALA A 257 -40.16 42.13 76.34
C ALA A 257 -40.40 41.49 77.72
N GLN A 258 -39.57 40.52 78.11
CA GLN A 258 -39.63 39.91 79.44
C GLN A 258 -39.41 40.93 80.57
N GLN A 259 -38.48 41.87 80.40
CA GLN A 259 -38.26 42.94 81.37
C GLN A 259 -39.48 43.87 81.47
N LEU A 260 -40.08 44.25 80.34
CA LEU A 260 -41.30 45.06 80.32
C LEU A 260 -42.46 44.34 81.01
N ASP A 261 -42.66 43.05 80.75
CA ASP A 261 -43.68 42.25 81.43
C ASP A 261 -43.43 42.20 82.94
N SER A 262 -42.18 41.98 83.38
CA SER A 262 -41.84 41.97 84.80
C SER A 262 -42.11 43.33 85.48
N LYS A 263 -41.81 44.44 84.79
CA LYS A 263 -42.10 45.79 85.29
C LYS A 263 -43.60 46.08 85.31
N ASN A 264 -44.34 45.67 84.28
CA ASN A 264 -45.79 45.80 84.26
C ASN A 264 -46.42 45.01 85.40
N GLN A 265 -45.98 43.77 85.65
CA GLN A 265 -46.43 42.95 86.77
C GLN A 265 -46.17 43.66 88.11
N ALA A 266 -44.97 44.20 88.29
CA ALA A 266 -44.61 44.96 89.49
C ALA A 266 -45.45 46.23 89.67
N GLN A 267 -45.73 46.95 88.57
CA GLN A 267 -46.60 48.13 88.60
C GLN A 267 -48.04 47.77 88.94
N ILE A 268 -48.57 46.67 88.40
CA ILE A 268 -49.91 46.16 88.73
C ILE A 268 -49.98 45.84 90.23
N ASN A 269 -48.98 45.14 90.77
CA ASN A 269 -48.92 44.81 92.19
C ASN A 269 -48.85 46.07 93.06
N ALA A 270 -47.97 47.03 92.74
CA ALA A 270 -47.88 48.30 93.45
C ALA A 270 -49.19 49.11 93.38
N THR A 271 -49.89 49.07 92.25
CA THR A 271 -51.20 49.71 92.10
C THR A 271 -52.28 49.03 92.96
N GLN A 272 -52.22 47.71 93.10
CA GLN A 272 -53.13 46.97 94.00
C GLN A 272 -52.84 47.29 95.47
N GLU A 273 -51.57 47.32 95.88
CA GLU A 273 -51.16 47.70 97.23
C GLU A 273 -51.57 49.14 97.55
N LEU A 274 -51.40 50.08 96.61
CA LEU A 274 -51.86 51.46 96.76
C LEU A 274 -53.38 51.52 96.97
N ARG A 275 -54.16 50.76 96.18
CA ARG A 275 -55.63 50.69 96.34
C ARG A 275 -56.03 50.14 97.70
N GLN A 276 -55.31 49.14 98.21
CA GLN A 276 -55.56 48.59 99.55
C GLN A 276 -55.25 49.62 100.64
N ALA A 277 -54.15 50.36 100.51
CA ALA A 277 -53.80 51.43 101.43
C ALA A 277 -54.83 52.57 101.40
N GLU A 278 -55.32 52.97 100.22
CA GLU A 278 -56.39 53.96 100.07
C GLU A 278 -57.70 53.51 100.73
N GLN A 279 -58.07 52.24 100.61
CA GLN A 279 -59.24 51.67 101.30
C GLN A 279 -59.07 51.69 102.83
N GLN A 280 -57.90 51.32 103.35
CA GLN A 280 -57.61 51.40 104.78
C GLN A 280 -57.66 52.85 105.29
N LEU A 281 -57.13 53.79 104.52
CA LEU A 281 -57.13 55.21 104.86
C LEU A 281 -58.56 55.78 104.90
N SER A 282 -59.41 55.37 103.94
CA SER A 282 -60.84 55.72 103.93
C SER A 282 -61.58 55.15 105.14
N GLN A 283 -61.31 53.88 105.51
CA GLN A 283 -61.89 53.27 106.72
C GLN A 283 -61.45 54.01 108.00
N LEU A 284 -60.17 54.36 108.11
CA LEU A 284 -59.65 55.12 109.24
C LEU A 284 -60.26 56.54 109.31
N GLN A 285 -60.43 57.21 108.17
CA GLN A 285 -61.13 58.49 108.11
C GLN A 285 -62.58 58.38 108.58
N GLN A 286 -63.29 57.31 108.19
CA GLN A 286 -64.66 57.07 108.63
C GLN A 286 -64.73 56.80 110.14
N GLN A 287 -63.80 56.01 110.68
CA GLN A 287 -63.69 55.78 112.12
C GLN A 287 -63.38 57.07 112.89
N LEU A 288 -62.50 57.92 112.36
CA LEU A 288 -62.17 59.20 112.97
C LEU A 288 -63.37 60.17 112.99
N ALA A 289 -64.14 60.22 111.89
CA ALA A 289 -65.39 60.99 111.83
C ALA A 289 -66.42 60.49 112.85
N GLN A 290 -66.60 59.17 112.99
CA GLN A 290 -67.49 58.59 114.01
C GLN A 290 -67.02 58.93 115.45
N GLN A 291 -65.71 58.93 115.71
CA GLN A 291 -65.18 59.34 117.02
C GLN A 291 -65.40 60.83 117.28
N GLN A 292 -65.26 61.69 116.27
CA GLN A 292 -65.59 63.12 116.38
C GLN A 292 -67.07 63.36 116.68
N GLU A 293 -67.99 62.67 115.98
CA GLU A 293 -69.43 62.76 116.28
C GLU A 293 -69.74 62.31 117.71
N LYS A 294 -69.12 61.21 118.17
CA LYS A 294 -69.28 60.72 119.55
C LYS A 294 -68.74 61.70 120.58
N GLN A 295 -67.63 62.37 120.29
CA GLN A 295 -67.07 63.42 121.14
C GLN A 295 -68.02 64.63 121.23
N GLN A 296 -68.59 65.08 120.12
CA GLN A 296 -69.59 66.15 120.12
C GLN A 296 -70.86 65.78 120.91
N GLN A 297 -71.32 64.54 120.81
CA GLN A 297 -72.45 64.05 121.61
C GLN A 297 -72.15 64.06 123.12
N LEU A 298 -70.93 63.65 123.52
CA LEU A 298 -70.48 63.69 124.91
C LEU A 298 -70.34 65.12 125.44
N GLU A 299 -69.79 66.04 124.64
CA GLU A 299 -69.73 67.47 124.99
C GLU A 299 -71.13 68.06 125.16
N HIS A 300 -72.08 67.69 124.30
CA HIS A 300 -73.46 68.14 124.44
C HIS A 300 -74.12 67.55 125.69
N GLN A 301 -73.92 66.27 126.00
CA GLN A 301 -74.39 65.65 127.25
C GLN A 301 -73.80 66.32 128.50
N LEU A 302 -72.49 66.62 128.50
CA LEU A 302 -71.82 67.33 129.58
C LEU A 302 -72.40 68.74 129.78
N SER A 303 -72.65 69.47 128.70
CA SER A 303 -73.30 70.81 128.76
C SER A 303 -74.71 70.74 129.34
N ALA A 304 -75.50 69.73 128.97
CA ALA A 304 -76.85 69.53 129.46
C ALA A 304 -76.85 69.17 130.95
N GLN A 305 -75.91 68.31 131.38
CA GLN A 305 -75.76 67.97 132.79
C GLN A 305 -75.31 69.17 133.64
N HIS A 306 -74.44 70.03 133.10
CA HIS A 306 -74.01 71.25 133.79
C HIS A 306 -75.16 72.26 133.94
N GLN A 307 -76.01 72.42 132.93
CA GLN A 307 -77.23 73.23 133.03
C GLN A 307 -78.19 72.67 134.09
N GLN A 308 -78.38 71.34 134.12
CA GLN A 308 -79.23 70.69 135.12
C GLN A 308 -78.68 70.90 136.55
N GLN A 309 -77.36 70.87 136.73
CA GLN A 309 -76.72 71.14 138.02
C GLN A 309 -76.92 72.59 138.48
N GLN A 310 -76.83 73.57 137.58
CA GLN A 310 -77.13 74.98 137.91
C GLN A 310 -78.61 75.18 138.30
N GLN A 311 -79.52 74.49 137.62
CA GLN A 311 -80.95 74.57 137.90
C GLN A 311 -81.27 74.01 139.30
N LEU A 312 -80.73 72.84 139.64
CA LEU A 312 -80.82 72.23 140.98
C LEU A 312 -80.19 73.11 142.07
N GLN A 313 -79.09 73.81 141.77
CA GLN A 313 -78.44 74.72 142.72
C GLN A 313 -79.29 75.97 142.99
N SER A 314 -80.04 76.46 142.00
CA SER A 314 -81.02 77.54 142.17
C SER A 314 -82.25 77.10 142.98
N GLU A 315 -82.74 75.87 142.73
CA GLU A 315 -83.86 75.27 143.48
C GLU A 315 -83.48 75.04 144.95
N PHE A 316 -82.23 74.62 145.22
CA PHE A 316 -81.72 74.44 146.59
C PHE A 316 -81.64 75.77 147.37
N GLN A 317 -81.23 76.87 146.73
CA GLN A 317 -81.22 78.19 147.38
C GLN A 317 -82.63 78.74 147.65
N GLN A 318 -83.61 78.46 146.77
CA GLN A 318 -85.01 78.82 146.99
C GLN A 318 -85.64 78.01 148.15
N ALA A 319 -85.34 76.71 148.25
CA ALA A 319 -85.82 75.87 149.36
C ALA A 319 -85.28 76.34 150.73
N GLN A 320 -84.04 76.81 150.79
CA GLN A 320 -83.42 77.29 152.03
C GLN A 320 -84.02 78.61 152.54
N GLN A 321 -84.51 79.48 151.63
CA GLN A 321 -85.26 80.69 152.00
C GLN A 321 -86.70 80.38 152.42
N GLN A 322 -87.33 79.35 151.85
CA GLN A 322 -88.66 78.88 152.27
C GLN A 322 -88.65 78.20 153.65
N GLU A 323 -87.59 77.47 154.01
CA GLU A 323 -87.46 76.82 155.32
C GLU A 323 -87.41 77.83 156.49
N ALA A 324 -86.77 78.99 156.29
CA ALA A 324 -86.73 80.07 157.28
C ALA A 324 -88.09 80.78 157.47
N GLN A 325 -88.92 80.83 156.43
CA GLN A 325 -90.28 81.42 156.51
C GLN A 325 -91.30 80.42 157.09
N LEU A 326 -91.10 79.11 156.90
CA LEU A 326 -91.97 78.05 157.42
C LEU A 326 -91.80 77.80 158.93
N GLN A 327 -90.61 78.02 159.53
CA GLN A 327 -90.41 77.91 160.99
C GLN A 327 -91.17 78.98 161.80
N GLN A 328 -91.51 80.13 161.20
CA GLN A 328 -92.26 81.19 161.87
C GLN A 328 -93.79 81.01 161.76
N GLN A 329 -94.27 80.27 160.76
CA GLN A 329 -95.70 79.99 160.53
C GLN A 329 -96.18 78.70 161.22
N LEU A 330 -95.26 77.82 161.65
CA LEU A 330 -95.55 76.57 162.36
C LEU A 330 -95.96 76.73 163.84
N GLN A 331 -95.81 77.92 164.45
CA GLN A 331 -96.32 78.20 165.81
C GLN A 331 -97.76 78.73 165.87
N GLN A 332 -98.38 79.08 164.73
CA GLN A 332 -99.75 79.59 164.70
C GLN A 332 -100.76 78.65 164.03
N SER A 333 -100.31 77.56 163.38
CA SER A 333 -101.14 76.65 162.58
C SER A 333 -101.31 75.26 163.22
N GLU A 334 -101.41 75.20 164.55
CA GLU A 334 -101.73 73.98 165.30
C GLU A 334 -103.20 73.95 165.78
N ALA A 335 -104.06 74.86 165.28
CA ALA A 335 -105.42 75.02 165.78
C ALA A 335 -106.56 75.06 164.73
N GLU A 336 -106.28 74.93 163.44
CA GLU A 336 -107.33 74.88 162.40
C GLU A 336 -107.05 73.70 161.46
N LYS A 337 -107.16 72.46 161.93
CA LYS A 337 -108.44 71.80 162.23
C LYS A 337 -109.39 71.89 161.04
N GLN A 338 -109.54 70.73 160.43
CA GLN A 338 -110.73 70.25 159.74
C GLN A 338 -110.96 70.68 158.28
N GLN A 339 -110.93 69.63 157.47
CA GLN A 339 -111.61 69.42 156.18
C GLN A 339 -110.87 69.97 154.96
N LEU A 340 -110.41 69.04 154.09
CA LEU A 340 -111.12 68.65 152.87
C LEU A 340 -111.01 69.81 151.85
N ALA A 341 -110.38 69.70 150.70
CA ALA A 341 -110.45 68.64 149.73
C ALA A 341 -109.59 69.06 148.52
N ALA A 342 -109.25 68.07 147.69
CA ALA A 342 -109.17 68.14 146.23
C ALA A 342 -108.31 69.27 145.61
N ALA A 343 -107.38 68.98 144.71
CA ALA A 343 -107.71 68.24 143.50
C ALA A 343 -106.47 68.05 142.64
N LEU A 344 -106.63 67.09 141.71
CA LEU A 344 -106.06 67.05 140.35
C LEU A 344 -104.56 66.72 140.27
N GLN A 345 -104.14 65.54 139.80
CA GLN A 345 -104.35 64.98 138.44
C GLN A 345 -103.82 65.99 137.41
N SER A 346 -102.76 65.73 136.64
CA SER A 346 -102.51 64.54 135.82
C SER A 346 -101.06 64.58 135.31
N SER A 347 -100.44 63.41 135.20
CA SER A 347 -99.24 63.19 134.39
C SER A 347 -99.12 61.70 134.16
N THR A 348 -98.98 61.31 132.90
CA THR A 348 -98.23 60.17 132.33
C THR A 348 -98.81 59.86 130.95
N GLU A 349 -98.01 59.88 129.88
CA GLU A 349 -97.24 58.74 129.37
C GLU A 349 -98.18 57.55 129.04
N GLN A 350 -98.13 56.88 127.91
CA GLN A 350 -97.00 56.45 127.10
C GLN A 350 -97.55 55.66 125.90
N GLN A 351 -96.63 55.29 124.99
CA GLN A 351 -96.62 54.18 124.00
C GLN A 351 -96.39 54.74 122.58
N GLN A 352 -95.21 54.68 121.93
CA GLN A 352 -94.16 53.64 121.88
C GLN A 352 -94.74 52.22 121.69
N GLN A 353 -94.43 51.42 120.68
CA GLN A 353 -93.67 51.52 119.43
C GLN A 353 -93.91 50.15 118.75
N LEU A 354 -93.74 50.10 117.42
CA LEU A 354 -93.35 48.92 116.63
C LEU A 354 -94.25 47.67 116.61
N ALA A 355 -94.82 47.39 115.43
CA ALA A 355 -94.44 46.25 114.55
C ALA A 355 -95.52 46.08 113.46
N GLU A 356 -95.17 46.31 112.19
CA GLU A 356 -95.06 45.25 111.15
C GLU A 356 -96.40 44.95 110.45
N GLN A 357 -96.57 44.86 109.12
CA GLN A 357 -95.65 44.65 108.00
C GLN A 357 -96.44 44.88 106.69
N LEU A 358 -95.84 45.57 105.73
CA LEU A 358 -96.04 45.43 104.28
C LEU A 358 -94.67 45.82 103.69
N GLY A 359 -93.94 45.04 102.90
CA GLY A 359 -94.32 43.95 102.01
C GLY A 359 -93.72 44.26 100.64
N ASN A 360 -92.42 43.97 100.48
CA ASN A 360 -91.53 44.41 99.41
C ASN A 360 -91.86 43.85 98.01
N SER A 361 -91.57 44.67 96.98
CA SER A 361 -91.33 44.28 95.59
C SER A 361 -90.30 45.23 94.98
N ALA A 362 -89.08 44.75 94.67
CA ALA A 362 -88.16 45.28 93.63
C ALA A 362 -86.74 44.67 93.75
N SER A 363 -86.38 43.69 92.91
CA SER A 363 -84.95 43.33 92.63
C SER A 363 -84.74 42.31 91.48
N THR A 364 -85.50 42.40 90.37
CA THR A 364 -85.37 41.42 89.26
C THR A 364 -85.20 42.02 87.86
N GLN A 365 -84.81 43.29 87.72
CA GLN A 365 -84.79 43.98 86.41
C GLN A 365 -83.40 44.46 85.92
N GLN A 366 -82.30 44.25 86.66
CA GLN A 366 -80.96 44.71 86.24
C GLN A 366 -79.99 43.59 85.77
N GLN A 367 -80.33 42.30 85.95
CA GLN A 367 -79.41 41.20 85.61
C GLN A 367 -79.54 40.71 84.16
N ASN A 368 -80.70 40.92 83.50
CA ASN A 368 -80.94 40.45 82.12
C ASN A 368 -80.41 41.39 81.02
N VAL A 369 -80.12 42.66 81.32
CA VAL A 369 -79.62 43.64 80.32
C VAL A 369 -78.09 43.53 80.14
N ALA A 370 -77.35 43.24 81.21
CA ALA A 370 -75.89 43.08 81.13
C ALA A 370 -75.47 41.82 80.37
N GLN A 371 -76.23 40.73 80.49
CA GLN A 371 -75.92 39.45 79.83
C GLN A 371 -76.18 39.48 78.32
N GLN A 372 -77.12 40.32 77.86
CA GLN A 372 -77.43 40.49 76.44
C GLN A 372 -76.39 41.37 75.70
N GLN A 373 -75.76 42.34 76.38
CA GLN A 373 -74.66 43.14 75.81
C GLN A 373 -73.34 42.38 75.69
N GLN A 374 -73.08 41.44 76.60
CA GLN A 374 -71.85 40.63 76.59
C GLN A 374 -71.83 39.60 75.45
N LEU A 375 -72.98 39.00 75.12
CA LEU A 375 -73.12 38.07 73.99
C LEU A 375 -73.01 38.78 72.63
N GLN A 376 -73.45 40.03 72.52
CA GLN A 376 -73.34 40.82 71.28
C GLN A 376 -71.87 41.19 70.97
N GLN A 377 -71.08 41.58 71.98
CA GLN A 377 -69.65 41.84 71.80
C GLN A 377 -68.85 40.59 71.42
N GLN A 378 -69.25 39.41 71.90
CA GLN A 378 -68.62 38.13 71.53
C GLN A 378 -68.91 37.73 70.08
N LEU A 379 -70.12 38.02 69.58
CA LEU A 379 -70.46 37.79 68.17
C LEU A 379 -69.66 38.72 67.24
N ASP A 380 -69.51 40.01 67.59
CA ASP A 380 -68.74 40.95 66.77
C ASP A 380 -67.24 40.62 66.72
N THR A 381 -66.68 40.07 67.82
CA THR A 381 -65.27 39.63 67.85
C THR A 381 -65.04 38.35 67.04
N LEU A 382 -65.91 37.35 67.17
CA LEU A 382 -65.83 36.12 66.38
C LEU A 382 -66.02 36.39 64.88
N GLN A 383 -66.88 37.34 64.51
CA GLN A 383 -67.13 37.70 63.12
C GLN A 383 -65.93 38.45 62.50
N ALA A 384 -65.23 39.28 63.28
CA ALA A 384 -63.97 39.90 62.86
C ALA A 384 -62.83 38.87 62.71
N GLU A 385 -62.78 37.86 63.58
CA GLU A 385 -61.78 36.78 63.51
C GLU A 385 -62.00 35.86 62.30
N LEU A 386 -63.25 35.57 61.95
CA LEU A 386 -63.61 34.83 60.73
C LEU A 386 -63.17 35.55 59.45
N VAL A 387 -63.40 36.86 59.35
CA VAL A 387 -62.97 37.67 58.20
C VAL A 387 -61.44 37.69 58.08
N ARG A 388 -60.74 37.79 59.21
CA ARG A 388 -59.27 37.76 59.24
C ARG A 388 -58.70 36.41 58.80
N LEU A 389 -59.31 35.30 59.24
CA LEU A 389 -58.92 33.95 58.82
C LEU A 389 -59.25 33.69 57.34
N GLN A 390 -60.33 34.27 56.82
CA GLN A 390 -60.66 34.21 55.39
C GLN A 390 -59.60 34.93 54.54
N GLN A 391 -59.25 36.16 54.92
CA GLN A 391 -58.18 36.92 54.23
C GLN A 391 -56.82 36.22 54.32
N GLN A 392 -56.51 35.57 55.44
CA GLN A 392 -55.28 34.80 55.60
C GLN A 392 -55.24 33.56 54.70
N ASN A 393 -56.37 32.84 54.55
CA ASN A 393 -56.46 31.71 53.64
C ASN A 393 -56.37 32.11 52.16
N GLU A 394 -56.97 33.24 51.77
CA GLU A 394 -56.82 33.78 50.42
C GLU A 394 -55.37 34.20 50.12
N ALA A 395 -54.67 34.81 51.09
CA ALA A 395 -53.26 35.16 50.96
C ALA A 395 -52.35 33.92 50.86
N LEU A 396 -52.63 32.86 51.63
CA LEU A 396 -51.90 31.59 51.56
C LEU A 396 -52.16 30.88 50.21
N ALA A 397 -53.39 30.89 49.70
CA ALA A 397 -53.72 30.34 48.39
C ALA A 397 -53.00 31.08 47.25
N ALA A 398 -52.95 32.42 47.31
CA ALA A 398 -52.21 33.23 46.33
C ALA A 398 -50.70 32.98 46.39
N SER A 399 -50.13 32.83 47.59
CA SER A 399 -48.72 32.48 47.78
C SER A 399 -48.38 31.09 47.25
N ALA A 400 -49.27 30.10 47.45
CA ALA A 400 -49.10 28.75 46.91
C ALA A 400 -49.12 28.74 45.37
N GLN A 401 -50.02 29.51 44.73
CA GLN A 401 -50.05 29.65 43.26
C GLN A 401 -48.79 30.33 42.71
N GLN A 402 -48.26 31.36 43.39
CA GLN A 402 -46.98 31.96 43.01
C GLN A 402 -45.79 30.99 43.18
N ALA A 403 -45.81 30.15 44.21
CA ALA A 403 -44.79 29.11 44.39
C ALA A 403 -44.87 28.02 43.30
N GLU A 404 -46.06 27.62 42.87
CA GLU A 404 -46.21 26.67 41.74
C GLU A 404 -45.72 27.26 40.42
N GLN A 405 -45.99 28.54 40.16
CA GLN A 405 -45.51 29.22 38.96
C GLN A 405 -43.99 29.38 38.91
N SER A 406 -43.31 29.47 40.06
CA SER A 406 -41.84 29.55 40.11
C SER A 406 -41.15 28.18 40.02
N VAL A 407 -41.83 27.08 40.37
CA VAL A 407 -41.30 25.71 40.27
C VAL A 407 -41.40 25.15 38.85
N ALA A 408 -42.36 25.59 38.05
CA ALA A 408 -42.53 25.16 36.66
C ALA A 408 -41.28 25.35 35.77
N PRO A 409 -40.62 26.53 35.72
CA PRO A 409 -39.40 26.71 34.92
C PRO A 409 -38.23 25.89 35.45
N LEU A 410 -38.09 25.73 36.78
CA LEU A 410 -37.03 24.92 37.38
C LEU A 410 -37.16 23.43 37.04
N ARG A 411 -38.40 22.91 36.96
CA ARG A 411 -38.64 21.54 36.45
C ARG A 411 -38.23 21.40 34.99
N GLN A 412 -38.52 22.41 34.18
CA GLN A 412 -38.17 22.42 32.76
C GLN A 412 -36.64 22.49 32.54
N GLU A 413 -35.94 23.29 33.34
CA GLU A 413 -34.47 23.35 33.36
C GLU A 413 -33.85 22.02 33.80
N ARG A 414 -34.39 21.39 34.84
CA ARG A 414 -33.95 20.06 35.28
C ARG A 414 -34.16 19.03 34.16
N ASP A 415 -35.30 19.01 33.51
CA ASP A 415 -35.59 18.04 32.45
C ASP A 415 -34.69 18.27 31.22
N ALA A 416 -34.41 19.53 30.88
CA ALA A 416 -33.43 19.88 29.86
C ALA A 416 -32.00 19.46 30.24
N ALA A 417 -31.60 19.64 31.49
CA ALA A 417 -30.30 19.22 32.00
C ALA A 417 -30.14 17.70 31.99
N VAL A 418 -31.18 16.95 32.37
CA VAL A 418 -31.20 15.48 32.30
C VAL A 418 -31.12 14.99 30.85
N ALA A 419 -31.84 15.63 29.92
CA ALA A 419 -31.74 15.31 28.50
C ALA A 419 -30.33 15.59 27.95
N ALA A 420 -29.74 16.73 28.31
CA ALA A 420 -28.38 17.09 27.91
C ALA A 420 -27.33 16.11 28.47
N GLN A 421 -27.47 15.70 29.72
CA GLN A 421 -26.60 14.69 30.33
C GLN A 421 -26.70 13.35 29.61
N SER A 422 -27.92 12.91 29.24
CA SER A 422 -28.11 11.68 28.47
C SER A 422 -27.44 11.73 27.09
N GLY A 423 -27.49 12.90 26.42
CA GLY A 423 -26.82 13.12 25.15
C GLY A 423 -25.29 13.09 25.28
N GLN A 424 -24.74 13.71 26.34
CA GLN A 424 -23.31 13.63 26.63
C GLN A 424 -22.86 12.19 26.95
N GLN A 425 -23.68 11.42 27.67
CA GLN A 425 -23.39 10.01 27.97
C GLN A 425 -23.27 9.18 26.68
N GLN A 426 -24.20 9.35 25.73
CA GLN A 426 -24.18 8.67 24.44
C GLN A 426 -22.93 9.04 23.61
N GLN A 427 -22.53 10.31 23.62
CA GLN A 427 -21.30 10.75 22.96
C GLN A 427 -20.05 10.10 23.59
N LEU A 428 -20.04 9.94 24.91
CA LEU A 428 -18.94 9.30 25.64
C LEU A 428 -18.83 7.81 25.31
N ASP A 429 -19.97 7.11 25.23
CA ASP A 429 -20.03 5.71 24.81
C ASP A 429 -19.56 5.53 23.35
N GLU A 430 -19.94 6.44 22.45
CA GLU A 430 -19.49 6.42 21.05
C GLU A 430 -17.97 6.65 20.94
N LEU A 431 -17.43 7.59 21.73
CA LEU A 431 -15.99 7.85 21.78
C LEU A 431 -15.22 6.66 22.37
N LEU A 432 -15.73 6.02 23.42
CA LEU A 432 -15.15 4.81 23.99
C LEU A 432 -15.12 3.66 22.97
N PHE A 433 -16.19 3.50 22.20
CA PHE A 433 -16.24 2.51 21.12
C PHE A 433 -15.17 2.78 20.05
N LYS A 434 -15.07 4.02 19.56
CA LYS A 434 -14.05 4.43 18.57
C LYS A 434 -12.63 4.24 19.11
N LEU A 435 -12.38 4.57 20.38
CA LEU A 435 -11.08 4.35 21.01
C LEU A 435 -10.71 2.86 21.07
N THR A 436 -11.68 2.02 21.43
CA THR A 436 -11.49 0.56 21.50
C THR A 436 -11.19 -0.02 20.12
N GLN A 437 -11.89 0.45 19.09
CA GLN A 437 -11.63 0.07 17.71
C GLN A 437 -10.20 0.47 17.28
N ALA A 438 -9.82 1.73 17.52
CA ALA A 438 -8.47 2.23 17.19
C ALA A 438 -7.36 1.45 17.93
N GLN A 439 -7.58 1.08 19.20
CA GLN A 439 -6.66 0.23 19.95
C GLN A 439 -6.51 -1.17 19.33
N SER A 440 -7.61 -1.77 18.87
CA SER A 440 -7.57 -3.08 18.22
C SER A 440 -6.83 -3.05 16.88
N GLU A 441 -7.01 -1.99 16.10
CA GLU A 441 -6.30 -1.78 14.83
C GLU A 441 -4.81 -1.54 15.07
N SER A 442 -4.45 -0.72 16.06
CA SER A 442 -3.06 -0.50 16.46
C SER A 442 -2.37 -1.78 16.92
N ALA A 443 -3.07 -2.62 17.70
CA ALA A 443 -2.56 -3.92 18.13
C ALA A 443 -2.33 -4.87 16.94
N ARG A 444 -3.27 -4.88 15.96
CA ARG A 444 -3.14 -5.68 14.75
C ARG A 444 -1.96 -5.20 13.88
N LEU A 445 -1.84 -3.90 13.65
CA LEU A 445 -0.72 -3.33 12.89
C LEU A 445 0.63 -3.61 13.57
N SER A 446 0.67 -3.54 14.90
CA SER A 446 1.88 -3.86 15.68
C SER A 446 2.29 -5.33 15.56
N GLN A 447 1.36 -6.26 15.29
CA GLN A 447 1.71 -7.66 14.99
C GLN A 447 2.28 -7.87 13.58
N TYR A 448 1.85 -7.07 12.59
CA TYR A 448 2.32 -7.19 11.21
C TYR A 448 3.67 -6.50 10.96
N LEU A 449 4.00 -5.48 11.75
CA LEU A 449 5.20 -4.68 11.57
C LEU A 449 6.51 -5.49 11.65
N PRO A 450 6.69 -6.42 12.61
CA PRO A 450 7.87 -7.28 12.69
C PRO A 450 8.04 -8.21 11.48
N GLU A 451 6.93 -8.71 10.92
CA GLU A 451 6.96 -9.60 9.75
C GLU A 451 7.39 -8.85 8.48
N LEU A 452 6.96 -7.60 8.33
CA LEU A 452 7.43 -6.70 7.26
C LEU A 452 8.91 -6.34 7.43
N GLU A 453 9.35 -6.03 8.65
CA GLU A 453 10.76 -5.77 8.95
C GLU A 453 11.64 -6.99 8.64
N GLN A 454 11.18 -8.19 9.00
CA GLN A 454 11.88 -9.43 8.70
C GLN A 454 11.96 -9.67 7.19
N ASN A 455 10.87 -9.46 6.44
CA ASN A 455 10.87 -9.58 4.99
C ASN A 455 11.84 -8.57 4.32
N LEU A 456 11.88 -7.33 4.80
CA LEU A 456 12.84 -6.34 4.32
C LEU A 456 14.29 -6.75 4.63
N GLN A 457 14.53 -7.34 5.80
CA GLN A 457 15.86 -7.83 6.17
C GLN A 457 16.29 -9.01 5.28
N GLN A 458 15.41 -9.98 5.04
CA GLN A 458 15.65 -11.08 4.11
C GLN A 458 15.92 -10.59 2.69
N LEU A 459 15.12 -9.64 2.18
CA LEU A 459 15.35 -9.05 0.85
C LEU A 459 16.70 -8.32 0.77
N ARG A 460 17.12 -7.63 1.83
CA ARG A 460 18.45 -7.00 1.90
C ARG A 460 19.58 -8.04 1.87
N GLU A 461 19.44 -9.14 2.59
CA GLU A 461 20.41 -10.24 2.59
C GLU A 461 20.51 -10.89 1.20
N VAL A 462 19.38 -11.19 0.56
CA VAL A 462 19.35 -11.73 -0.81
C VAL A 462 19.98 -10.75 -1.80
N ASN A 463 19.69 -9.45 -1.69
CA ASN A 463 20.29 -8.45 -2.57
C ASN A 463 21.81 -8.33 -2.36
N SER A 464 22.28 -8.45 -1.11
CA SER A 464 23.70 -8.51 -0.79
C SER A 464 24.38 -9.73 -1.42
N LEU A 465 23.76 -10.90 -1.31
CA LEU A 465 24.26 -12.15 -1.90
C LEU A 465 24.33 -12.06 -3.43
N LEU A 466 23.30 -11.50 -4.07
CA LEU A 466 23.29 -11.30 -5.52
C LEU A 466 24.37 -10.31 -5.97
N LYS A 467 24.64 -9.27 -5.19
CA LYS A 467 25.76 -8.34 -5.46
C LYS A 467 27.11 -9.04 -5.36
N GLU A 468 27.31 -9.88 -4.35
CA GLU A 468 28.54 -10.66 -4.20
C GLU A 468 28.72 -11.67 -5.33
N GLN A 469 27.63 -12.36 -5.73
CA GLN A 469 27.65 -13.27 -6.87
C GLN A 469 27.97 -12.53 -8.18
N ASN A 470 27.38 -11.35 -8.40
CA ASN A 470 27.67 -10.52 -9.57
C ASN A 470 29.11 -10.03 -9.57
N ALA A 471 29.66 -9.62 -8.41
CA ALA A 471 31.05 -9.23 -8.27
C ALA A 471 32.00 -10.41 -8.60
N SER A 472 31.74 -11.58 -8.02
CA SER A 472 32.51 -12.80 -8.31
C SER A 472 32.43 -13.20 -9.79
N THR A 473 31.25 -13.09 -10.41
CA THR A 473 31.07 -13.35 -11.84
C THR A 473 31.84 -12.34 -12.69
N ALA A 474 31.80 -11.06 -12.32
CA ALA A 474 32.55 -10.01 -13.01
C ALA A 474 34.07 -10.20 -12.89
N GLU A 475 34.56 -10.60 -11.72
CA GLU A 475 35.97 -10.98 -11.50
C GLU A 475 36.35 -12.19 -12.35
N HIS A 476 35.52 -13.23 -12.38
CA HIS A 476 35.76 -14.41 -13.21
C HIS A 476 35.83 -14.05 -14.70
N GLN A 477 34.89 -13.25 -15.19
CA GLN A 477 34.91 -12.75 -16.56
C GLN A 477 36.14 -11.88 -16.84
N SER A 478 36.58 -11.07 -15.88
CA SER A 478 37.81 -10.26 -16.00
C SER A 478 39.04 -11.15 -16.12
N SER A 479 39.16 -12.16 -15.26
CA SER A 479 40.23 -13.15 -15.29
C SER A 479 40.24 -13.95 -16.61
N GLN A 480 39.06 -14.35 -17.11
CA GLN A 480 38.93 -15.00 -18.42
C GLN A 480 39.39 -14.08 -19.56
N ARG A 481 39.01 -12.79 -19.55
CA ARG A 481 39.46 -11.82 -20.55
C ARG A 481 40.98 -11.65 -20.54
N GLU A 482 41.58 -11.57 -19.35
CA GLU A 482 43.04 -11.46 -19.22
C GLU A 482 43.74 -12.74 -19.72
N THR A 483 43.20 -13.92 -19.40
CA THR A 483 43.72 -15.19 -19.91
C THR A 483 43.65 -15.27 -21.44
N ILE A 484 42.53 -14.85 -22.03
CA ILE A 484 42.39 -14.81 -23.49
C ILE A 484 43.38 -13.82 -24.11
N LYS A 485 43.62 -12.68 -23.46
CA LYS A 485 44.60 -11.69 -23.92
C LYS A 485 46.02 -12.27 -23.89
N GLN A 486 46.41 -12.92 -22.79
CA GLN A 486 47.70 -13.60 -22.68
C GLN A 486 47.87 -14.68 -23.76
N LEU A 487 46.87 -15.54 -23.97
CA LEU A 487 46.90 -16.55 -25.03
C LEU A 487 47.01 -15.94 -26.43
N ARG A 488 46.37 -14.79 -26.69
CA ARG A 488 46.50 -14.08 -27.97
C ARG A 488 47.92 -13.53 -28.15
N GLU A 489 48.51 -12.97 -27.12
CA GLU A 489 49.90 -12.49 -27.14
C GLU A 489 50.89 -13.64 -27.37
N GLU A 490 50.70 -14.78 -26.69
CA GLU A 490 51.51 -15.99 -26.92
C GLU A 490 51.38 -16.51 -28.35
N VAL A 491 50.16 -16.58 -28.91
CA VAL A 491 49.94 -17.01 -30.30
C VAL A 491 50.60 -16.03 -31.29
N LEU A 492 50.57 -14.73 -31.02
CA LEU A 492 51.26 -13.74 -31.84
C LEU A 492 52.78 -13.93 -31.78
N GLN A 493 53.35 -14.12 -30.58
CA GLN A 493 54.78 -14.40 -30.42
C GLN A 493 55.20 -15.68 -31.14
N LEU A 494 54.43 -16.76 -31.02
CA LEU A 494 54.71 -18.02 -31.72
C LEU A 494 54.65 -17.87 -33.24
N ARG A 495 53.69 -17.07 -33.76
CA ARG A 495 53.62 -16.76 -35.20
C ARG A 495 54.83 -15.99 -35.67
N GLU A 496 55.27 -15.00 -34.90
CA GLU A 496 56.46 -14.21 -35.23
C GLU A 496 57.73 -15.08 -35.22
N GLN A 497 57.92 -15.92 -34.20
CA GLN A 497 59.02 -16.88 -34.14
C GLN A 497 59.00 -17.86 -35.33
N THR A 498 57.81 -18.36 -35.70
CA THR A 498 57.68 -19.25 -36.86
C THR A 498 58.01 -18.53 -38.17
N ALA A 499 57.59 -17.28 -38.32
CA ALA A 499 57.91 -16.46 -39.49
C ALA A 499 59.41 -16.18 -39.59
N GLN A 500 60.06 -15.85 -38.47
CA GLN A 500 61.52 -15.67 -38.38
C GLN A 500 62.26 -16.96 -38.75
N ALA A 501 61.90 -18.09 -38.15
CA ALA A 501 62.50 -19.39 -38.46
C ALA A 501 62.32 -19.79 -39.95
N GLN A 502 61.18 -19.46 -40.55
CA GLN A 502 60.96 -19.66 -41.99
C GLN A 502 61.84 -18.75 -42.84
N ALA A 503 62.03 -17.48 -42.45
CA ALA A 503 62.90 -16.55 -43.14
C ALA A 503 64.37 -17.01 -43.07
N GLU A 504 64.85 -17.40 -41.89
CA GLU A 504 66.18 -17.98 -41.69
C GLU A 504 66.38 -19.24 -42.53
N ARG A 505 65.39 -20.15 -42.53
CA ARG A 505 65.44 -21.37 -43.34
C ARG A 505 65.55 -21.06 -44.84
N LYS A 506 64.83 -20.05 -45.33
CA LYS A 506 64.94 -19.60 -46.74
C LYS A 506 66.33 -19.05 -47.03
N GLN A 507 66.85 -18.19 -46.16
CA GLN A 507 68.20 -17.62 -46.30
C GLN A 507 69.27 -18.73 -46.33
N MET A 508 69.18 -19.72 -45.42
CA MET A 508 70.10 -20.86 -45.40
C MET A 508 69.97 -21.72 -46.66
N ALA A 509 68.75 -21.89 -47.20
CA ALA A 509 68.54 -22.61 -48.46
C ALA A 509 69.18 -21.88 -49.64
N GLU A 510 69.04 -20.55 -49.72
CA GLU A 510 69.68 -19.73 -50.74
C GLU A 510 71.22 -19.79 -50.63
N GLN A 511 71.77 -19.68 -49.42
CA GLN A 511 73.22 -19.83 -49.19
C GLN A 511 73.72 -21.21 -49.62
N ASN A 512 72.99 -22.28 -49.29
CA ASN A 512 73.33 -23.64 -49.72
C ASN A 512 73.30 -23.76 -51.25
N GLN A 513 72.32 -23.15 -51.92
CA GLN A 513 72.27 -23.12 -53.38
C GLN A 513 73.48 -22.39 -53.98
N GLN A 514 73.84 -21.22 -53.45
CA GLN A 514 75.04 -20.49 -53.88
C GLN A 514 76.32 -21.32 -53.69
N LEU A 515 76.46 -22.02 -52.56
CA LEU A 515 77.58 -22.92 -52.32
C LEU A 515 77.60 -24.09 -53.31
N LEU A 516 76.44 -24.68 -53.63
CA LEU A 516 76.34 -25.73 -54.65
C LEU A 516 76.74 -25.22 -56.04
N GLU A 517 76.35 -24.00 -56.40
CA GLU A 517 76.78 -23.33 -57.64
C GLU A 517 78.29 -23.06 -57.65
N GLN A 518 78.87 -22.63 -56.52
CA GLN A 518 80.33 -22.47 -56.40
C GLN A 518 81.05 -23.83 -56.52
N ILE A 519 80.54 -24.89 -55.88
CA ILE A 519 81.11 -26.24 -55.99
C ILE A 519 81.01 -26.75 -57.43
N SER A 520 79.89 -26.54 -58.12
CA SER A 520 79.72 -26.97 -59.51
C SER A 520 80.64 -26.18 -60.44
N PHE A 521 80.84 -24.88 -60.21
CA PHE A 521 81.81 -24.05 -60.91
C PHE A 521 83.24 -24.57 -60.70
N VAL A 522 83.65 -24.82 -59.45
CA VAL A 522 84.97 -25.36 -59.13
C VAL A 522 85.15 -26.74 -59.75
N LYS A 523 84.15 -27.63 -59.68
CA LYS A 523 84.19 -28.94 -60.35
C LYS A 523 84.36 -28.81 -61.85
N THR A 524 83.60 -27.93 -62.50
CA THR A 524 83.67 -27.73 -63.96
C THR A 524 85.03 -27.17 -64.37
N ASN A 525 85.54 -26.18 -63.62
CA ASN A 525 86.85 -25.59 -63.87
C ASN A 525 87.99 -26.59 -63.61
N SER A 526 87.88 -27.37 -62.52
CA SER A 526 88.84 -28.43 -62.21
C SER A 526 88.83 -29.53 -63.27
N THR A 527 87.65 -29.95 -63.73
CA THR A 527 87.51 -30.94 -64.80
C THR A 527 88.10 -30.40 -66.11
N ALA A 528 87.79 -29.16 -66.49
CA ALA A 528 88.36 -28.52 -67.67
C ALA A 528 89.90 -28.36 -67.58
N THR A 529 90.43 -28.08 -66.39
CA THR A 529 91.87 -28.01 -66.14
C THR A 529 92.52 -29.38 -66.22
N ILE A 530 91.90 -30.41 -65.64
CA ILE A 530 92.33 -31.81 -65.77
C ILE A 530 92.33 -32.21 -67.24
N GLU A 531 91.26 -31.95 -68.00
CA GLU A 531 91.20 -32.24 -69.44
C GLU A 531 92.32 -31.54 -70.23
N ARG A 532 92.62 -30.26 -69.92
CA ARG A 532 93.73 -29.54 -70.54
C ARG A 532 95.08 -30.15 -70.19
N LEU A 533 95.31 -30.51 -68.94
CA LEU A 533 96.53 -31.16 -68.48
C LEU A 533 96.69 -32.56 -69.09
N THR A 534 95.61 -33.33 -69.18
CA THR A 534 95.58 -34.65 -69.84
C THR A 534 95.92 -34.51 -71.32
N ARG A 535 95.28 -33.58 -72.05
CA ARG A 535 95.63 -33.31 -73.45
C ARG A 535 97.08 -32.85 -73.63
N ASN A 536 97.57 -32.00 -72.73
CA ASN A 536 98.96 -31.54 -72.76
C ASN A 536 99.94 -32.70 -72.50
N TRP A 537 99.62 -33.58 -71.55
CA TRP A 537 100.37 -34.79 -71.25
C TRP A 537 100.35 -35.77 -72.43
N GLU A 538 99.20 -36.03 -73.04
CA GLU A 538 99.07 -36.84 -74.26
C GLU A 538 99.91 -36.27 -75.41
N GLN A 539 99.90 -34.94 -75.60
CA GLN A 539 100.74 -34.27 -76.60
C GLN A 539 102.23 -34.39 -76.29
N ALA A 540 102.64 -34.23 -75.02
CA ALA A 540 104.02 -34.42 -74.59
C ALA A 540 104.47 -35.88 -74.78
N GLN A 541 103.63 -36.85 -74.44
CA GLN A 541 103.90 -38.27 -74.65
C GLN A 541 103.99 -38.61 -76.14
N ALA A 542 103.12 -38.05 -76.98
CA ALA A 542 103.20 -38.20 -78.43
C ALA A 542 104.51 -37.61 -79.00
N LYS A 543 104.95 -36.44 -78.50
CA LYS A 543 106.24 -35.86 -78.86
C LYS A 543 107.43 -36.69 -78.39
N LEU A 544 107.38 -37.25 -77.17
CA LEU A 544 108.40 -38.17 -76.68
C LEU A 544 108.50 -39.41 -77.57
N LYS A 545 107.37 -40.04 -77.93
CA LYS A 545 107.35 -41.17 -78.88
C LYS A 545 107.93 -40.78 -80.25
N GLN A 546 107.66 -39.57 -80.73
CA GLN A 546 108.27 -39.08 -81.98
C GLN A 546 109.79 -38.92 -81.84
N LEU A 547 110.29 -38.40 -80.72
CA LEU A 547 111.72 -38.28 -80.46
C LEU A 547 112.41 -39.65 -80.27
N GLU A 548 111.76 -40.60 -79.60
CA GLU A 548 112.22 -41.99 -79.47
C GLU A 548 112.27 -42.73 -80.81
N SER A 549 111.46 -42.32 -81.80
CA SER A 549 111.51 -42.90 -83.15
C SER A 549 112.62 -42.33 -84.06
N VAL A 550 113.35 -41.32 -83.59
CA VAL A 550 114.40 -40.59 -84.35
C VAL A 550 115.79 -40.76 -83.73
N GLY A 551 115.91 -41.48 -82.61
CA GLY A 551 117.18 -42.01 -82.08
C GLY A 551 117.27 -43.51 -82.32
#